data_AF-A0A2D8LVH1-F1
#
_entry.id   AF-A0A2D8LVH1-F1
#
_cell.length_a   1.000
_cell.length_b   1.000
_cell.length_c   1.000
_cell.angle_alpha   90.00
_cell.angle_beta   90.00
_cell.angle_gamma   90.00
#
_symmetry.space_group_name_H-M   'P 1'
#
loop_
_entity.id
_entity.type
_entity.pdbx_description
1 polymer ?
#
loop_
_entity_poly.entity_id
_entity_poly.type
_entity_poly.pdbx_seq_one_letter_code
_entity_poly.pdbx_strand_id
1 'polypeptide(L)'
;MTRSMVRVLAVLGFVAASGCGSTSDDFAVPTTTEPATATTTVTAAPATTATTSSTTTTSTTTSTSTSTTTTTTLPRTLDIDGAPLIEFSVEVDDALADQLDRADLVGFVIETLSDERSWIGRGAGFRLVDDGGLFTITVATPARTDQLCRPLQTNGRFSCARNGWVAINSDRWFGATDSWPADLETYRRYLINHEIGHYILGAGHATCPGAGQPAPVMMQQTKGLGGCIANGWVDP
;
A
#
# COMPACT_ATOMS: atom_id res chain seq x y z
N MET A 1 -25.45 61.64 -15.77
CA MET A 1 -24.90 61.72 -14.40
C MET A 1 -23.70 60.79 -14.33
N THR A 2 -22.52 61.34 -14.56
CA THR A 2 -21.22 60.66 -14.65
C THR A 2 -20.61 60.56 -13.24
N ARG A 3 -20.23 59.37 -12.80
CA ARG A 3 -19.48 59.18 -11.54
C ARG A 3 -18.08 58.65 -11.85
N SER A 4 -17.10 59.47 -11.47
CA SER A 4 -15.68 59.33 -11.70
C SER A 4 -15.06 58.09 -11.05
N MET A 5 -14.11 57.52 -11.78
CA MET A 5 -13.07 56.61 -11.32
C MET A 5 -12.12 57.31 -10.33
N VAL A 6 -11.70 56.61 -9.27
CA VAL A 6 -10.49 56.94 -8.51
C VAL A 6 -9.56 55.73 -8.61
N ARG A 7 -8.46 55.91 -9.35
CA ARG A 7 -7.32 55.00 -9.40
C ARG A 7 -6.33 55.43 -8.32
N VAL A 8 -5.94 54.52 -7.44
CA VAL A 8 -4.78 54.71 -6.55
C VAL A 8 -3.62 53.93 -7.15
N LEU A 9 -2.66 54.65 -7.73
CA LEU A 9 -1.32 54.15 -8.03
C LEU A 9 -0.46 54.32 -6.77
N ALA A 10 0.16 53.25 -6.30
CA ALA A 10 1.29 53.32 -5.37
C ALA A 10 2.55 52.86 -6.11
N VAL A 11 3.55 53.75 -6.13
CA VAL A 11 4.83 53.62 -6.83
C VAL A 11 5.89 53.01 -5.88
N LEU A 12 6.77 52.23 -6.52
CA LEU A 12 8.04 51.63 -6.14
C LEU A 12 8.75 52.11 -4.87
N GLY A 13 9.28 51.13 -4.13
CA GLY A 13 10.51 51.25 -3.35
C GLY A 13 11.44 50.08 -3.62
N PHE A 14 12.44 50.28 -4.49
CA PHE A 14 13.58 49.39 -4.68
C PHE A 14 14.63 49.75 -3.61
N VAL A 15 15.02 48.80 -2.76
CA VAL A 15 16.23 48.91 -1.94
C VAL A 15 17.10 47.70 -2.26
N ALA A 16 18.14 47.95 -3.05
CA ALA A 16 19.27 47.05 -3.22
C ALA A 16 20.36 47.48 -2.23
N ALA A 17 20.84 46.55 -1.41
CA ALA A 17 22.08 46.70 -0.67
C ALA A 17 22.85 45.38 -0.69
N SER A 18 24.03 45.46 -1.31
CA SER A 18 25.07 44.46 -1.42
C SER A 18 25.66 44.06 -0.06
N GLY A 19 26.10 42.81 0.06
CA GLY A 19 26.92 42.35 1.17
C GLY A 19 27.49 40.95 0.95
N CYS A 20 28.69 40.90 0.36
CA CYS A 20 29.57 39.72 0.38
C CYS A 20 30.01 39.43 1.82
N GLY A 21 30.08 38.15 2.19
CA GLY A 21 30.61 37.72 3.48
C GLY A 21 30.75 36.20 3.57
N SER A 22 31.75 35.66 2.86
CA SER A 22 32.27 34.33 3.14
C SER A 22 32.98 34.34 4.49
N THR A 23 32.54 33.51 5.42
CA THR A 23 33.39 33.03 6.53
C THR A 23 33.18 31.53 6.63
N SER A 24 34.25 30.81 6.28
CA SER A 24 34.43 29.40 6.57
C SER A 24 34.76 29.30 8.05
N ASP A 25 33.95 28.58 8.82
CA ASP A 25 34.36 28.03 10.10
C ASP A 25 34.42 26.52 10.00
N ASP A 26 35.65 26.05 10.08
CA ASP A 26 36.11 24.69 10.21
C ASP A 26 36.02 24.28 11.71
N PHE A 27 36.16 23.00 11.98
CA PHE A 27 36.27 22.34 13.31
C PHE A 27 34.98 22.10 14.11
N ALA A 28 34.50 20.86 14.11
CA ALA A 28 34.97 19.84 15.06
C ALA A 28 34.19 18.52 14.90
N VAL A 29 34.90 17.47 14.52
CA VAL A 29 34.43 16.07 14.59
C VAL A 29 34.61 15.59 16.03
N PRO A 30 33.55 15.20 16.76
CA PRO A 30 33.73 14.49 18.01
C PRO A 30 34.11 13.03 17.75
N THR A 31 35.25 12.65 18.32
CA THR A 31 35.84 11.32 18.36
C THR A 31 34.91 10.28 19.02
N THR A 32 34.92 9.11 18.40
CA THR A 32 34.59 7.77 18.87
C THR A 32 34.55 7.60 20.39
N THR A 33 33.42 7.12 20.90
CA THR A 33 33.38 6.36 22.17
C THR A 33 32.66 5.04 21.88
N GLU A 34 33.45 3.98 21.79
CA GLU A 34 33.07 2.58 21.71
C GLU A 34 32.54 2.12 23.08
N PRO A 35 31.31 1.61 23.19
CA PRO A 35 30.88 0.89 24.39
C PRO A 35 31.29 -0.58 24.30
N ALA A 36 31.89 -1.03 25.40
CA ALA A 36 32.40 -2.37 25.62
C ALA A 36 31.39 -3.50 25.38
N THR A 37 31.94 -4.58 24.83
CA THR A 37 31.43 -5.96 24.77
C THR A 37 30.75 -6.39 26.07
N ALA A 38 29.45 -6.67 26.00
CA ALA A 38 28.73 -7.45 27.00
C ALA A 38 28.46 -8.85 26.45
N THR A 39 29.22 -9.82 26.94
CA THR A 39 29.00 -11.25 26.73
C THR A 39 27.83 -11.70 27.61
N THR A 40 26.69 -12.05 26.99
CA THR A 40 25.61 -12.76 27.67
C THR A 40 25.52 -14.19 27.13
N THR A 41 26.02 -15.11 27.94
CA THR A 41 25.77 -16.55 27.90
C THR A 41 24.30 -16.80 28.18
N VAL A 42 23.56 -17.35 27.22
CA VAL A 42 22.22 -17.91 27.46
C VAL A 42 22.33 -19.43 27.47
N THR A 43 22.26 -19.96 28.67
CA THR A 43 22.17 -21.37 29.04
C THR A 43 20.89 -21.99 28.45
N ALA A 44 21.05 -23.13 27.77
CA ALA A 44 19.98 -23.97 27.26
C ALA A 44 19.13 -24.55 28.41
N ALA A 45 17.81 -24.42 28.31
CA ALA A 45 16.83 -25.08 29.17
C ALA A 45 16.23 -26.30 28.43
N PRO A 46 15.83 -27.37 29.16
CA PRO A 46 15.63 -28.69 28.58
C PRO A 46 14.25 -28.87 27.94
N ALA A 47 14.22 -29.74 26.93
CA ALA A 47 13.01 -30.29 26.33
C ALA A 47 12.25 -31.14 27.36
N THR A 48 10.96 -30.86 27.55
CA THR A 48 10.05 -31.71 28.32
C THR A 48 9.06 -32.34 27.36
N THR A 49 9.25 -33.63 27.09
CA THR A 49 8.28 -34.46 26.36
C THR A 49 7.29 -35.01 27.37
N ALA A 50 6.02 -34.64 27.26
CA ALA A 50 4.94 -35.29 27.98
C ALA A 50 3.76 -35.54 27.02
N THR A 51 3.69 -36.77 26.55
CA THR A 51 2.52 -37.38 25.91
C THR A 51 1.39 -37.46 26.92
N THR A 52 0.21 -36.93 26.58
CA THR A 52 -1.05 -37.39 27.20
C THR A 52 -2.14 -37.36 26.14
N SER A 53 -2.64 -38.55 25.82
CA SER A 53 -3.78 -38.79 24.96
C SER A 53 -5.06 -38.31 25.64
N SER A 54 -5.86 -37.53 24.93
CA SER A 54 -7.24 -37.25 25.30
C SER A 54 -8.14 -37.54 24.11
N THR A 55 -8.88 -38.64 24.26
CA THR A 55 -9.99 -39.09 23.43
C THR A 55 -11.07 -38.02 23.39
N THR A 56 -11.51 -37.60 22.21
CA THR A 56 -12.79 -36.89 22.05
C THR A 56 -13.50 -37.38 20.80
N THR A 57 -14.74 -37.78 21.04
CA THR A 57 -15.72 -38.40 20.16
C THR A 57 -16.04 -37.49 18.98
N THR A 58 -15.59 -37.89 17.77
CA THR A 58 -15.98 -37.23 16.53
C THR A 58 -17.34 -37.76 16.06
N SER A 59 -18.35 -36.91 16.10
CA SER A 59 -19.61 -37.11 15.39
C SER A 59 -19.33 -37.18 13.88
N THR A 60 -19.58 -38.35 13.30
CA THR A 60 -19.46 -38.62 11.87
C THR A 60 -20.40 -37.72 11.08
N THR A 61 -19.86 -36.69 10.44
CA THR A 61 -20.51 -36.08 9.27
C THR A 61 -19.75 -36.57 8.06
N THR A 62 -20.39 -37.44 7.28
CA THR A 62 -19.87 -38.04 6.06
C THR A 62 -19.63 -36.94 5.03
N SER A 63 -18.40 -36.45 4.92
CA SER A 63 -17.94 -35.69 3.75
C SER A 63 -17.49 -36.69 2.70
N THR A 64 -18.38 -36.96 1.74
CA THR A 64 -18.08 -37.69 0.51
C THR A 64 -17.04 -36.88 -0.27
N SER A 65 -15.79 -37.34 -0.29
CA SER A 65 -14.73 -36.81 -1.13
C SER A 65 -14.97 -37.22 -2.59
N THR A 66 -15.72 -36.40 -3.32
CA THR A 66 -15.75 -36.45 -4.78
C THR A 66 -14.71 -35.45 -5.30
N SER A 67 -13.55 -35.94 -5.73
CA SER A 67 -12.61 -35.15 -6.53
C SER A 67 -13.30 -34.76 -7.82
N THR A 68 -13.88 -33.56 -7.81
CA THR A 68 -14.39 -32.87 -8.99
C THR A 68 -13.41 -31.75 -9.24
N THR A 69 -12.79 -31.73 -10.43
CA THR A 69 -12.00 -30.58 -10.87
C THR A 69 -12.96 -29.43 -11.12
N THR A 70 -13.29 -28.71 -10.05
CA THR A 70 -14.17 -27.54 -10.10
C THR A 70 -13.31 -26.35 -10.53
N THR A 71 -13.49 -25.88 -11.75
CA THR A 71 -13.06 -24.53 -12.14
C THR A 71 -13.89 -23.55 -11.30
N THR A 72 -13.37 -23.17 -10.13
CA THR A 72 -14.02 -22.22 -9.24
C THR A 72 -14.02 -20.87 -9.95
N THR A 73 -15.21 -20.46 -10.43
CA THR A 73 -15.39 -19.14 -11.01
C THR A 73 -15.34 -18.13 -9.87
N LEU A 74 -14.39 -17.21 -9.90
CA LEU A 74 -14.25 -16.16 -8.89
C LEU A 74 -15.51 -15.27 -8.87
N PRO A 75 -15.96 -14.81 -7.69
CA PRO A 75 -17.08 -13.90 -7.60
C PRO A 75 -16.73 -12.58 -8.29
N ARG A 76 -17.62 -12.11 -9.18
CA ARG A 76 -17.48 -10.78 -9.79
C ARG A 76 -18.09 -9.65 -8.96
N THR A 77 -18.89 -9.98 -7.96
CA THR A 77 -19.50 -9.02 -7.05
C THR A 77 -19.24 -9.45 -5.63
N LEU A 78 -18.69 -8.53 -4.85
CA LEU A 78 -18.54 -8.61 -3.39
C LEU A 78 -19.58 -7.66 -2.81
N ASP A 79 -20.79 -8.17 -2.61
CA ASP A 79 -21.91 -7.36 -2.12
C ASP A 79 -21.86 -7.25 -0.59
N ILE A 80 -22.20 -6.06 -0.10
CA ILE A 80 -22.30 -5.78 1.33
C ILE A 80 -23.62 -5.06 1.52
N ASP A 81 -24.53 -5.66 2.30
CA ASP A 81 -25.90 -5.19 2.44
C ASP A 81 -25.96 -3.69 2.80
N GLY A 82 -26.59 -2.91 1.92
CA GLY A 82 -26.76 -1.46 2.10
C GLY A 82 -25.55 -0.60 1.75
N ALA A 83 -24.43 -1.19 1.32
CA ALA A 83 -23.26 -0.46 0.84
C ALA A 83 -23.41 -0.07 -0.64
N PRO A 84 -22.94 1.12 -1.06
CA PRO A 84 -22.72 1.41 -2.47
C PRO A 84 -21.70 0.45 -3.09
N LEU A 85 -21.95 0.03 -4.32
CA LEU A 85 -21.10 -0.88 -5.06
C LEU A 85 -20.06 -0.11 -5.88
N ILE A 86 -18.78 -0.30 -5.58
CA ILE A 86 -17.67 0.28 -6.33
C ILE A 86 -17.36 -0.61 -7.52
N GLU A 87 -17.71 -0.14 -8.71
CA GLU A 87 -17.32 -0.80 -9.96
C GLU A 87 -15.87 -0.53 -10.29
N PHE A 88 -15.14 -1.57 -10.66
CA PHE A 88 -13.75 -1.46 -11.08
C PHE A 88 -13.42 -2.51 -12.14
N SER A 89 -12.38 -2.25 -12.91
CA SER A 89 -11.79 -3.20 -13.86
C SER A 89 -10.35 -3.50 -13.49
N VAL A 90 -9.79 -4.55 -14.09
CA VAL A 90 -8.39 -4.95 -13.90
C VAL A 90 -7.75 -5.16 -15.27
N GLU A 91 -6.54 -4.62 -15.45
CA GLU A 91 -5.69 -4.86 -16.61
C GLU A 91 -4.23 -5.13 -16.19
N VAL A 92 -3.42 -5.60 -17.13
CA VAL A 92 -1.96 -5.70 -16.99
C VAL A 92 -1.37 -4.92 -18.15
N ASP A 93 -0.32 -4.12 -17.89
CA ASP A 93 0.43 -3.45 -18.95
C ASP A 93 0.97 -4.48 -19.95
N ASP A 94 0.76 -4.28 -21.25
CA ASP A 94 1.16 -5.24 -22.30
C ASP A 94 2.64 -5.61 -22.23
N ALA A 95 3.50 -4.67 -21.79
CA ALA A 95 4.92 -4.90 -21.58
C ALA A 95 5.24 -5.95 -20.49
N LEU A 96 4.25 -6.34 -19.69
CA LEU A 96 4.34 -7.30 -18.59
C LEU A 96 3.53 -8.57 -18.83
N ALA A 97 2.92 -8.73 -20.02
CA ALA A 97 2.03 -9.87 -20.32
C ALA A 97 2.71 -11.24 -20.18
N ASP A 98 4.03 -11.31 -20.41
CA ASP A 98 4.81 -12.56 -20.23
C ASP A 98 5.20 -12.84 -18.77
N GLN A 99 4.96 -11.89 -17.85
CA GLN A 99 5.38 -11.96 -16.45
C GLN A 99 4.20 -12.06 -15.48
N LEU A 100 3.02 -11.58 -15.88
CA LEU A 100 1.82 -11.57 -15.07
C LEU A 100 0.59 -11.81 -15.93
N ASP A 101 -0.07 -12.94 -15.71
CA ASP A 101 -1.36 -13.21 -16.33
C ASP A 101 -2.45 -12.33 -15.68
N ARG A 102 -3.36 -11.82 -16.52
CA ARG A 102 -4.45 -10.95 -16.05
C ARG A 102 -5.41 -11.69 -15.13
N ALA A 103 -5.70 -12.97 -15.37
CA ALA A 103 -6.58 -13.75 -14.52
C ALA A 103 -5.95 -13.99 -13.13
N ASP A 104 -4.64 -14.16 -13.05
CA ASP A 104 -3.92 -14.25 -11.76
C ASP A 104 -4.01 -12.93 -10.98
N LEU A 105 -3.82 -11.79 -11.65
CA LEU A 105 -4.00 -10.48 -11.01
C LEU A 105 -5.45 -10.28 -10.53
N VAL A 106 -6.44 -10.63 -11.36
CA VAL A 106 -7.86 -10.59 -10.98
C VAL A 106 -8.11 -11.47 -9.75
N GLY A 107 -7.59 -12.70 -9.74
CA GLY A 107 -7.69 -13.61 -8.61
C GLY A 107 -7.16 -13.01 -7.33
N PHE A 108 -5.94 -12.46 -7.40
CA PHE A 108 -5.31 -11.84 -6.24
C PHE A 108 -6.07 -10.60 -5.73
N VAL A 109 -6.58 -9.76 -6.63
CA VAL A 109 -7.39 -8.58 -6.27
C VAL A 109 -8.69 -9.02 -5.59
N ILE A 110 -9.41 -9.98 -6.15
CA ILE A 110 -10.67 -10.46 -5.58
C ILE A 110 -10.43 -11.14 -4.23
N GLU A 111 -9.39 -11.97 -4.10
CA GLU A 111 -9.00 -12.55 -2.82
C GLU A 111 -8.69 -11.46 -1.78
N THR A 112 -7.90 -10.44 -2.15
CA THR A 112 -7.55 -9.34 -1.26
C THR A 112 -8.77 -8.53 -0.83
N LEU A 113 -9.70 -8.25 -1.74
CA LEU A 113 -10.89 -7.44 -1.44
C LEU A 113 -11.98 -8.24 -0.73
N SER A 114 -12.01 -9.56 -0.87
CA SER A 114 -13.00 -10.44 -0.21
C SER A 114 -12.62 -10.86 1.21
N ASP A 115 -11.40 -10.54 1.66
CA ASP A 115 -10.98 -10.75 3.05
C ASP A 115 -11.63 -9.73 3.98
N GLU A 116 -12.15 -10.16 5.13
CA GLU A 116 -12.83 -9.29 6.11
C GLU A 116 -11.92 -8.17 6.66
N ARG A 117 -10.60 -8.38 6.65
CA ARG A 117 -9.60 -7.37 7.06
C ARG A 117 -9.39 -6.29 6.00
N SER A 118 -10.03 -6.44 4.84
CA SER A 118 -10.00 -5.50 3.73
C SER A 118 -11.13 -4.46 3.83
N TRP A 119 -11.36 -3.71 2.75
CA TRP A 119 -12.37 -2.66 2.70
C TRP A 119 -13.81 -3.19 2.88
N ILE A 120 -14.08 -4.45 2.55
CA ILE A 120 -15.41 -5.04 2.77
C ILE A 120 -15.80 -5.09 4.25
N GLY A 121 -14.84 -5.31 5.17
CA GLY A 121 -15.10 -5.29 6.61
C GLY A 121 -15.41 -3.88 7.13
N ARG A 122 -15.11 -2.85 6.33
CA ARG A 122 -15.49 -1.46 6.58
C ARG A 122 -16.69 -1.01 5.76
N GLY A 123 -17.43 -1.94 5.17
CA GLY A 123 -18.70 -1.66 4.51
C GLY A 123 -18.57 -1.17 3.07
N ALA A 124 -17.47 -1.44 2.36
CA ALA A 124 -17.36 -1.17 0.94
C ALA A 124 -17.77 -2.40 0.11
N GLY A 125 -18.74 -2.24 -0.80
CA GLY A 125 -19.05 -3.27 -1.79
C GLY A 125 -18.23 -3.09 -3.08
N PHE A 126 -17.90 -4.17 -3.78
CA PHE A 126 -17.12 -4.13 -5.02
C PHE A 126 -17.75 -4.93 -6.15
N ARG A 127 -17.60 -4.44 -7.39
CA ARG A 127 -18.01 -5.18 -8.60
C ARG A 127 -16.95 -5.09 -9.69
N LEU A 128 -16.40 -6.24 -10.03
CA LEU A 128 -15.52 -6.40 -11.19
C LEU A 128 -16.36 -6.32 -12.47
N VAL A 129 -16.06 -5.32 -13.29
CA VAL A 129 -16.59 -5.14 -14.64
C VAL A 129 -15.51 -5.44 -15.67
N ASP A 130 -15.92 -5.70 -16.92
CA ASP A 130 -14.97 -6.07 -17.97
C ASP A 130 -14.05 -4.90 -18.37
N ASP A 131 -14.56 -3.65 -18.34
CA ASP A 131 -13.83 -2.41 -18.62
C ASP A 131 -14.46 -1.21 -17.87
N GLY A 132 -13.66 -0.19 -17.57
CA GLY A 132 -14.11 1.04 -16.91
C GLY A 132 -14.38 0.89 -15.41
N GLY A 133 -15.46 1.53 -14.93
CA GLY A 133 -15.78 1.67 -13.50
C GLY A 133 -15.26 2.99 -12.90
N LEU A 134 -15.22 3.06 -11.57
CA LEU A 134 -14.64 4.19 -10.84
C LEU A 134 -13.12 4.27 -11.07
N PHE A 135 -12.48 3.11 -11.15
CA PHE A 135 -11.07 2.98 -11.49
C PHE A 135 -10.74 1.65 -12.15
N THR A 136 -9.62 1.62 -12.86
CA THR A 136 -8.97 0.42 -13.36
C THR A 136 -7.72 0.15 -12.54
N ILE A 137 -7.60 -1.06 -11.98
CA ILE A 137 -6.37 -1.53 -11.34
C ILE A 137 -5.45 -2.06 -12.44
N THR A 138 -4.20 -1.56 -12.46
CA THR A 138 -3.20 -2.01 -13.42
C THR A 138 -1.86 -2.22 -12.74
N VAL A 139 -1.18 -3.34 -13.05
CA VAL A 139 0.26 -3.46 -12.80
C VAL A 139 0.97 -2.98 -14.06
N ALA A 140 1.78 -1.93 -13.91
CA ALA A 140 2.37 -1.22 -15.03
C ALA A 140 3.86 -0.98 -14.84
N THR A 141 4.58 -0.88 -15.97
CA THR A 141 6.00 -0.51 -15.96
C THR A 141 6.21 0.83 -15.24
N PRO A 142 7.42 1.12 -14.70
CA PRO A 142 7.69 2.39 -14.03
C PRO A 142 7.35 3.61 -14.89
N ALA A 143 7.69 3.55 -16.18
CA ALA A 143 7.44 4.64 -17.12
C ALA A 143 5.95 4.82 -17.44
N ARG A 144 5.16 3.74 -17.55
CA ARG A 144 3.70 3.84 -17.73
C ARG A 144 3.04 4.35 -16.46
N THR A 145 3.47 3.88 -15.29
CA THR A 145 2.98 4.38 -14.00
C THR A 145 3.17 5.90 -13.89
N ASP A 146 4.35 6.42 -14.22
CA ASP A 146 4.63 7.87 -14.23
C ASP A 146 3.66 8.66 -15.14
N GLN A 147 3.23 8.08 -16.26
CA GLN A 147 2.29 8.71 -17.19
C GLN A 147 0.87 8.73 -16.62
N LEU A 148 0.39 7.58 -16.12
CA LEU A 148 -0.95 7.44 -15.55
C LEU A 148 -1.16 8.35 -14.33
N CYS A 149 -0.10 8.51 -13.53
CA CYS A 149 -0.14 9.23 -12.26
C CYS A 149 -0.05 10.76 -12.38
N ARG A 150 0.19 11.33 -13.57
CA ARG A 150 0.37 12.78 -13.72
C ARG A 150 -0.84 13.57 -13.17
N PRO A 151 -0.62 14.72 -12.50
CA PRO A 151 0.65 15.41 -12.31
C PRO A 151 1.48 14.93 -11.10
N LEU A 152 1.08 13.85 -10.41
CA LEU A 152 1.91 13.28 -9.33
C LEU A 152 3.24 12.76 -9.90
N GLN A 153 4.31 12.98 -9.16
CA GLN A 153 5.65 12.54 -9.52
C GLN A 153 5.99 11.25 -8.79
N THR A 154 5.66 10.11 -9.41
CA THR A 154 6.03 8.78 -8.93
C THR A 154 7.52 8.46 -9.15
N ASN A 155 8.17 9.18 -10.08
CA ASN A 155 9.62 9.12 -10.36
C ASN A 155 10.12 7.70 -10.64
N GLY A 156 9.30 6.89 -11.32
CA GLY A 156 9.55 5.48 -11.60
C GLY A 156 9.55 4.58 -10.37
N ARG A 157 9.19 5.07 -9.19
CA ARG A 157 9.39 4.35 -7.92
C ARG A 157 8.12 4.00 -7.18
N PHE A 158 7.05 4.77 -7.35
CA PHE A 158 5.84 4.65 -6.53
C PHE A 158 4.63 4.29 -7.39
N SER A 159 3.69 3.62 -6.75
CA SER A 159 2.32 3.44 -7.24
C SER A 159 1.51 4.72 -7.03
N CYS A 160 0.32 4.80 -7.61
CA CYS A 160 -0.64 5.84 -7.29
C CYS A 160 -2.09 5.44 -7.57
N ALA A 161 -3.00 6.22 -7.00
CA ALA A 161 -4.41 6.20 -7.32
C ALA A 161 -4.88 7.59 -7.77
N ARG A 162 -5.15 7.76 -9.07
CA ARG A 162 -5.56 9.04 -9.67
C ARG A 162 -6.12 8.85 -11.08
N ASN A 163 -6.96 9.78 -11.54
CA ASN A 163 -7.45 9.86 -12.93
C ASN A 163 -8.15 8.58 -13.43
N GLY A 164 -8.86 7.87 -12.54
CA GLY A 164 -9.48 6.58 -12.88
C GLY A 164 -8.51 5.39 -12.88
N TRP A 165 -7.30 5.56 -12.35
CA TRP A 165 -6.31 4.48 -12.24
C TRP A 165 -5.97 4.18 -10.79
N VAL A 166 -5.86 2.89 -10.48
CA VAL A 166 -5.06 2.35 -9.40
C VAL A 166 -3.83 1.73 -10.06
N ALA A 167 -2.80 2.55 -10.29
CA ALA A 167 -1.60 2.19 -11.01
C ALA A 167 -0.54 1.65 -10.04
N ILE A 168 -0.30 0.35 -10.12
CA ILE A 168 0.69 -0.36 -9.33
C ILE A 168 2.00 -0.45 -10.11
N ASN A 169 3.07 0.14 -9.57
CA ASN A 169 4.39 0.06 -10.17
C ASN A 169 4.92 -1.39 -10.15
N SER A 170 5.34 -1.91 -11.30
CA SER A 170 5.79 -3.29 -11.46
C SER A 170 6.98 -3.67 -10.59
N ASP A 171 7.93 -2.75 -10.37
CA ASP A 171 9.10 -3.02 -9.52
C ASP A 171 8.65 -3.28 -8.08
N ARG A 172 7.59 -2.59 -7.65
CA ARG A 172 6.96 -2.79 -6.34
C ARG A 172 6.13 -4.05 -6.30
N TRP A 173 5.41 -4.39 -7.36
CA TRP A 173 4.63 -5.61 -7.45
C TRP A 173 5.50 -6.88 -7.40
N PHE A 174 6.63 -6.90 -8.09
CA PHE A 174 7.49 -8.07 -8.19
C PHE A 174 8.60 -8.12 -7.14
N GLY A 175 9.05 -6.97 -6.60
CA GLY A 175 10.23 -6.90 -5.73
C GLY A 175 10.05 -6.17 -4.40
N ALA A 176 8.86 -5.64 -4.11
CA ALA A 176 8.63 -4.77 -2.96
C ALA A 176 9.60 -3.57 -2.88
N THR A 177 9.97 -3.14 -1.68
CA THR A 177 11.07 -2.19 -1.42
C THR A 177 12.06 -2.87 -0.49
N ASP A 178 13.35 -2.52 -0.62
CA ASP A 178 14.43 -3.06 0.23
C ASP A 178 14.17 -2.91 1.74
N SER A 179 13.32 -1.95 2.13
CA SER A 179 12.95 -1.71 3.53
C SER A 179 11.75 -2.53 4.02
N TRP A 180 11.12 -3.35 3.17
CA TRP A 180 9.97 -4.17 3.53
C TRP A 180 10.41 -5.46 4.23
N PRO A 181 10.01 -5.69 5.49
CA PRO A 181 10.50 -6.82 6.28
C PRO A 181 9.65 -8.09 6.17
N ALA A 182 8.45 -8.00 5.57
CA ALA A 182 7.51 -9.12 5.46
C ALA A 182 7.57 -9.76 4.07
N ASP A 183 6.71 -10.75 3.83
CA ASP A 183 6.64 -11.41 2.54
C ASP A 183 6.03 -10.51 1.44
N LEU A 184 6.28 -10.89 0.18
CA LEU A 184 5.85 -10.14 -1.00
C LEU A 184 4.33 -10.19 -1.19
N GLU A 185 3.66 -11.25 -0.74
CA GLU A 185 2.21 -11.39 -0.83
C GLU A 185 1.52 -10.32 0.02
N THR A 186 1.96 -10.17 1.29
CA THR A 186 1.52 -9.10 2.19
C THR A 186 1.80 -7.72 1.60
N TYR A 187 2.94 -7.53 0.92
CA TYR A 187 3.23 -6.26 0.25
C TYR A 187 2.27 -5.96 -0.90
N ARG A 188 1.92 -6.95 -1.72
CA ARG A 188 0.96 -6.77 -2.82
C ARG A 188 -0.43 -6.42 -2.29
N ARG A 189 -0.85 -7.04 -1.20
CA ARG A 189 -2.11 -6.68 -0.51
C ARG A 189 -2.06 -5.25 0.02
N TYR A 190 -0.93 -4.84 0.62
CA TYR A 190 -0.68 -3.46 1.02
C TYR A 190 -0.87 -2.49 -0.16
N LEU A 191 -0.23 -2.75 -1.31
CA LEU A 191 -0.35 -1.89 -2.48
C LEU A 191 -1.80 -1.74 -2.95
N ILE A 192 -2.52 -2.86 -3.09
CA ILE A 192 -3.93 -2.84 -3.53
C ILE A 192 -4.79 -2.05 -2.54
N ASN A 193 -4.72 -2.39 -1.26
CA ASN A 193 -5.56 -1.75 -0.25
C ASN A 193 -5.22 -0.26 -0.07
N HIS A 194 -3.95 0.11 -0.11
CA HIS A 194 -3.49 1.49 0.01
C HIS A 194 -4.03 2.35 -1.14
N GLU A 195 -3.83 1.91 -2.38
CA GLU A 195 -4.20 2.70 -3.55
C GLU A 195 -5.73 2.77 -3.72
N ILE A 196 -6.46 1.68 -3.45
CA ILE A 196 -7.94 1.73 -3.42
C ILE A 196 -8.43 2.66 -2.30
N GLY A 197 -7.74 2.68 -1.16
CA GLY A 197 -8.05 3.58 -0.05
C GLY A 197 -8.02 5.05 -0.43
N HIS A 198 -7.24 5.45 -1.44
CA HIS A 198 -7.28 6.82 -1.95
C HIS A 198 -8.60 7.19 -2.64
N TYR A 199 -9.31 6.22 -3.22
CA TYR A 199 -10.65 6.41 -3.77
C TYR A 199 -11.75 6.37 -2.70
N ILE A 200 -11.55 5.61 -1.63
CA ILE A 200 -12.54 5.46 -0.54
C ILE A 200 -12.45 6.59 0.49
N LEU A 201 -11.24 6.95 0.91
CA LEU A 201 -10.97 7.92 1.98
C LEU A 201 -10.40 9.26 1.49
N GLY A 202 -10.03 9.34 0.22
CA GLY A 202 -9.33 10.48 -0.37
C GLY A 202 -7.80 10.37 -0.32
N ALA A 203 -7.11 11.39 -0.83
CA ALA A 203 -5.66 11.36 -1.08
C ALA A 203 -4.77 11.47 0.18
N GLY A 204 -5.32 11.33 1.38
CA GLY A 204 -4.58 11.48 2.63
C GLY A 204 -3.73 10.25 2.98
N HIS A 205 -2.55 10.48 3.55
CA HIS A 205 -1.75 9.43 4.17
C HIS A 205 -1.86 9.50 5.69
N ALA A 206 -1.92 8.33 6.32
CA ALA A 206 -1.74 8.19 7.76
C ALA A 206 -0.26 8.21 8.12
N THR A 207 0.04 8.46 9.40
CA THR A 207 1.40 8.33 9.96
C THR A 207 1.50 7.09 10.82
N CYS A 208 2.73 6.61 11.05
CA CYS A 208 2.97 5.54 12.01
C CYS A 208 2.51 5.99 13.41
N PRO A 209 1.59 5.25 14.08
CA PRO A 209 1.12 5.60 15.41
C PRO A 209 2.17 5.39 16.52
N GLY A 210 3.18 4.55 16.28
CA GLY A 210 4.28 4.34 17.21
C GLY A 210 5.10 3.10 16.88
N ALA A 211 6.31 3.02 17.43
CA ALA A 211 7.19 1.87 17.21
C ALA A 211 6.55 0.56 17.70
N GLY A 212 6.69 -0.51 16.91
CA GLY A 212 6.11 -1.81 17.21
C GLY A 212 4.59 -1.90 17.03
N GLN A 213 3.91 -0.81 16.64
CA GLN A 213 2.49 -0.85 16.30
C GLN A 213 2.31 -1.22 14.82
N PRO A 214 1.20 -1.88 14.42
CA PRO A 214 0.88 -2.08 13.01
C PRO A 214 0.82 -0.75 12.26
N ALA A 215 1.47 -0.68 11.11
CA ALA A 215 1.33 0.47 10.21
C ALA A 215 -0.12 0.55 9.70
N PRO A 216 -0.79 1.71 9.77
CA PRO A 216 -2.07 1.87 9.10
C PRO A 216 -1.92 1.63 7.60
N VAL A 217 -2.89 0.99 6.95
CA VAL A 217 -2.78 0.70 5.50
C VAL A 217 -2.59 1.96 4.66
N MET A 218 -3.17 3.08 5.09
CA MET A 218 -3.02 4.39 4.44
C MET A 218 -1.71 5.10 4.78
N MET A 219 -0.81 4.50 5.57
CA MET A 219 0.57 4.97 5.68
C MET A 219 1.33 4.61 4.41
N GLN A 220 2.17 5.52 3.90
CA GLN A 220 3.01 5.24 2.74
C GLN A 220 4.22 4.35 3.12
N GLN A 221 3.97 3.08 3.42
CA GLN A 221 4.95 2.09 3.85
C GLN A 221 6.07 1.84 2.81
N THR A 222 5.82 2.05 1.51
CA THR A 222 6.87 2.01 0.46
C THR A 222 8.00 3.01 0.71
N LYS A 223 7.75 4.10 1.45
CA LYS A 223 8.78 5.09 1.82
C LYS A 223 9.50 4.75 3.13
N GLY A 224 9.09 3.70 3.81
CA GLY A 224 9.61 3.26 5.11
C GLY A 224 8.52 3.19 6.18
N LEU A 225 8.79 2.40 7.21
CA LEU A 225 7.81 2.07 8.26
C LEU A 225 7.88 2.96 9.49
N GLY A 226 8.91 3.79 9.64
CA GLY A 226 9.02 4.72 10.78
C GLY A 226 8.95 4.05 12.16
N GLY A 227 9.37 2.79 12.26
CA GLY A 227 9.30 1.98 13.49
C GLY A 227 8.05 1.11 13.63
N CYS A 228 7.02 1.31 12.79
CA CYS A 228 5.85 0.44 12.75
C CYS A 228 6.18 -0.94 12.18
N ILE A 229 5.30 -1.90 12.45
CA ILE A 229 5.31 -3.23 11.85
C ILE A 229 4.60 -3.14 10.48
N ALA A 230 5.18 -3.77 9.46
CA ALA A 230 4.62 -3.85 8.13
C ALA A 230 3.20 -4.45 8.13
N ASN A 231 2.28 -3.89 7.35
CA ASN A 231 0.90 -4.33 7.33
C ASN A 231 0.25 -4.17 5.94
N GLY A 232 -0.43 -5.23 5.48
CA GLY A 232 -1.16 -5.28 4.21
C GLY A 232 -2.66 -4.99 4.29
N TRP A 233 -3.23 -4.88 5.49
CA TRP A 233 -4.66 -4.93 5.71
C TRP A 233 -5.24 -3.65 6.27
N VAL A 234 -6.51 -3.38 5.94
CA VAL A 234 -7.26 -2.22 6.41
C VAL A 234 -7.54 -2.33 7.91
N ASP A 235 -7.83 -3.56 8.38
CA ASP A 235 -8.07 -3.92 9.77
C ASP A 235 -7.24 -5.16 10.16
N PRO A 236 -5.95 -4.96 10.57
CA PRO A 236 -5.00 -6.04 10.80
C PRO A 236 -5.18 -6.82 12.11
#